data_AF-A0A3N4KZE5-F1
#
_entry.id   AF-A0A3N4KZE5-F1
#
_cell.length_a   1.000
_cell.length_b   1.000
_cell.length_c   1.000
_cell.angle_alpha   90.00
_cell.angle_beta   90.00
_cell.angle_gamma   90.00
#
_symmetry.space_group_name_H-M   'P 1'
#
loop_
_entity.id
_entity.type
_entity.pdbx_description
1 polymer ?
#
loop_
_entity_poly.entity_id
_entity_poly.type
_entity_poly.pdbx_seq_one_letter_code
_entity_poly.pdbx_strand_id
1 'polypeptide(L)'
;MSSKVYSSLIIDLNLLTSEIIEVLAESGSRKLFVHKDILTSKSNHLRSVMGSVWKEVTEKKIDFSDWDGDTVGWFLQSMYVNDYQIHEPN
;
A
#
# COMPACT_ATOMS: atom_id res chain seq x y z
N MET A 1 -7.44 -35.88 8.41
CA MET A 1 -6.29 -35.23 7.72
C MET A 1 -6.75 -33.86 7.28
N SER A 2 -6.30 -32.81 7.96
CA SER A 2 -6.66 -31.43 7.65
C SER A 2 -5.86 -30.99 6.43
N SER A 3 -6.52 -30.85 5.28
CA SER A 3 -5.92 -30.22 4.11
C SER A 3 -5.71 -28.75 4.48
N LYS A 4 -4.46 -28.36 4.75
CA LYS A 4 -4.08 -26.96 4.85
C LYS A 4 -4.45 -26.32 3.52
N VAL A 5 -5.53 -25.54 3.53
CA VAL A 5 -5.87 -24.67 2.41
C VAL A 5 -4.70 -23.70 2.30
N TYR A 6 -3.85 -23.91 1.31
CA TYR A 6 -2.93 -22.87 0.86
C TYR A 6 -3.83 -21.71 0.43
N SER A 7 -3.94 -20.69 1.27
CA SER A 7 -4.56 -19.43 0.91
C SER A 7 -3.68 -18.83 -0.18
N SER A 8 -3.96 -19.21 -1.41
CA SER A 8 -3.32 -18.70 -2.60
C SER A 8 -3.34 -17.17 -2.53
N LEU A 9 -2.15 -16.56 -2.65
CA LEU A 9 -1.97 -15.15 -2.96
C LEU A 9 -2.73 -14.84 -4.26
N ILE A 10 -4.02 -14.58 -4.17
CA ILE A 10 -4.81 -14.08 -5.28
C ILE A 10 -5.00 -12.61 -4.99
N ILE A 11 -4.06 -11.81 -5.48
CA ILE A 11 -4.35 -10.41 -5.75
C ILE A 11 -5.42 -10.43 -6.84
N ASP A 12 -6.57 -9.83 -6.57
CA ASP A 12 -7.53 -9.54 -7.63
C ASP A 12 -6.84 -8.60 -8.62
N LEU A 13 -6.54 -9.12 -9.82
CA LEU A 13 -5.79 -8.40 -10.84
C LEU A 13 -6.49 -7.10 -11.27
N ASN A 14 -7.80 -6.98 -11.04
CA ASN A 14 -8.54 -5.74 -11.28
C ASN A 14 -8.02 -4.59 -10.40
N LEU A 15 -7.50 -4.89 -9.20
CA LEU A 15 -6.92 -3.88 -8.30
C LEU A 15 -5.64 -3.26 -8.87
N LEU A 16 -4.98 -3.92 -9.83
CA LEU A 16 -3.79 -3.43 -10.52
C LEU A 16 -4.11 -2.53 -11.71
N THR A 17 -5.40 -2.30 -12.00
CA THR A 17 -5.84 -1.41 -13.08
C THR A 17 -6.22 -0.01 -12.58
N SER A 18 -6.27 0.16 -11.26
CA SER A 18 -6.63 1.45 -10.64
C SER A 18 -5.53 2.49 -10.84
N GLU A 19 -5.85 3.76 -10.59
CA GLU A 19 -4.83 4.80 -10.61
C GLU A 19 -3.69 4.54 -9.61
N ILE A 20 -2.48 4.95 -10.00
CA ILE A 20 -1.30 4.91 -9.15
C ILE A 20 -1.20 6.22 -8.36
N ILE A 21 -0.95 6.09 -7.07
CA ILE A 21 -0.76 7.16 -6.10
C ILE A 21 0.71 7.19 -5.70
N GLU A 22 1.30 8.39 -5.62
CA GLU A 22 2.64 8.61 -5.07
C GLU A 22 2.57 8.60 -3.54
N VAL A 23 3.50 7.92 -2.88
CA VAL A 23 3.63 7.91 -1.43
C VAL A 23 4.99 8.50 -1.08
N LEU A 24 4.98 9.58 -0.31
CA LEU A 24 6.20 10.22 0.20
C LEU A 24 6.59 9.57 1.53
N ALA A 25 7.87 9.26 1.69
CA ALA A 25 8.45 8.73 2.91
C ALA A 25 9.80 9.42 3.18
N GLU A 26 10.36 9.21 4.37
CA GLU A 26 11.70 9.66 4.75
C GLU A 26 11.89 11.16 4.52
N SER A 27 11.08 11.98 5.19
CA SER A 27 11.04 13.45 5.03
C SER A 27 10.81 13.90 3.58
N GLY A 28 10.11 13.09 2.79
CA GLY A 28 9.82 13.34 1.37
C GLY A 28 10.98 13.02 0.42
N SER A 29 12.12 12.52 0.92
CA SER A 29 13.27 12.14 0.11
C SER A 29 13.03 10.83 -0.64
N ARG A 30 12.16 9.96 -0.12
CA ARG A 30 11.79 8.69 -0.72
C ARG A 30 10.40 8.75 -1.33
N LYS A 31 10.29 8.31 -2.58
CA LYS A 31 9.04 8.22 -3.32
C LYS A 31 8.73 6.77 -3.65
N LEU A 32 7.53 6.33 -3.29
CA LEU A 32 6.99 5.00 -3.54
C LEU A 32 5.67 5.14 -4.31
N PHE A 33 5.18 4.05 -4.88
CA PHE A 33 3.99 4.07 -5.73
C PHE A 33 3.08 2.89 -5.42
N VAL A 34 1.77 3.16 -5.37
CA VAL A 34 0.77 2.14 -5.02
C VAL A 34 -0.53 2.35 -5.80
N HIS A 35 -1.16 1.25 -6.20
CA HIS A 35 -2.49 1.28 -6.80
C HIS A 35 -3.53 1.68 -5.73
N LYS A 36 -4.36 2.68 -6.02
CA LYS A 36 -5.40 3.18 -5.12
C LYS A 36 -6.29 2.07 -4.57
N ASP A 37 -6.70 1.13 -5.42
CA ASP A 37 -7.64 0.09 -5.02
C ASP A 37 -7.00 -0.96 -4.11
N ILE A 38 -5.67 -1.11 -4.17
CA ILE A 38 -4.92 -1.92 -3.20
C ILE A 38 -5.02 -1.30 -1.80
N LEU A 39 -4.86 0.03 -1.67
CA LEU A 39 -4.99 0.69 -0.36
C LEU A 39 -6.42 0.65 0.18
N THR A 40 -7.41 0.95 -0.67
CA THR A 40 -8.82 1.07 -0.22
C THR A 40 -9.50 -0.27 0.00
N SER A 41 -9.06 -1.33 -0.67
CA SER A 41 -9.59 -2.68 -0.47
C SER A 41 -9.24 -3.26 0.91
N LYS A 42 -8.10 -2.86 1.48
CA LYS A 42 -7.54 -3.44 2.73
C LYS A 42 -7.76 -2.62 3.99
N SER A 43 -8.11 -1.33 3.87
CA SER A 43 -8.31 -0.47 5.03
C SER A 43 -9.53 0.44 4.87
N ASN A 44 -10.50 0.31 5.78
CA ASN A 44 -11.68 1.19 5.83
C ASN A 44 -11.29 2.64 6.16
N HIS A 45 -10.23 2.82 6.96
CA HIS A 45 -9.68 4.14 7.23
C HIS A 45 -9.12 4.76 5.94
N LEU A 46 -8.26 4.03 5.22
CA LEU A 46 -7.72 4.53 3.94
C LEU A 46 -8.81 4.71 2.89
N ARG A 47 -9.85 3.87 2.88
CA ARG A 47 -11.03 4.05 2.02
C ARG A 47 -11.78 5.35 2.33
N SER A 48 -11.98 5.65 3.61
CA SER A 48 -12.62 6.90 4.05
C SER A 48 -11.76 8.12 3.72
N VAL A 49 -10.46 8.02 3.95
CA VAL A 49 -9.48 9.07 3.64
C VAL A 49 -9.46 9.35 2.13
N MET A 50 -9.43 8.32 1.28
CA MET A 50 -9.44 8.42 -0.18
C MET A 50 -10.79 8.80 -0.79
N GLY A 51 -11.90 8.53 -0.11
CA GLY A 51 -13.26 8.82 -0.58
C GLY A 51 -13.81 10.18 -0.14
N SER A 52 -13.20 10.81 0.87
CA SER A 52 -13.54 12.17 1.29
C SER A 52 -12.77 13.19 0.47
N VAL A 53 -13.30 14.42 0.35
CA VAL A 53 -12.69 15.53 -0.40
C VAL A 53 -11.39 15.95 0.28
N TRP A 54 -10.33 15.19 0.01
CA TRP A 54 -8.98 15.49 0.46
C TRP A 54 -8.26 16.24 -0.64
N LYS A 55 -7.48 17.25 -0.25
CA LYS A 55 -6.60 18.04 -1.12
C LYS A 55 -5.64 17.11 -1.92
N GLU A 56 -5.33 15.96 -1.34
CA GLU A 56 -4.57 14.84 -1.92
C GLU A 56 -5.28 14.11 -3.08
N VAL A 57 -6.60 14.21 -3.24
CA VAL A 57 -7.33 13.65 -4.40
C VAL A 57 -6.98 14.41 -5.69
N THR A 58 -6.61 15.69 -5.57
CA THR A 58 -6.10 16.49 -6.69
C THR A 58 -4.62 16.24 -6.97
N GLU A 59 -3.82 15.96 -5.93
CA GLU A 59 -2.36 15.81 -6.05
C GLU A 59 -1.90 14.35 -6.22
N LYS A 60 -2.79 13.38 -5.99
CA LYS A 60 -2.55 11.93 -6.05
C LYS A 60 -1.33 11.50 -5.21
N LYS A 61 -1.23 12.05 -4.00
CA LYS A 61 -0.09 11.87 -3.09
C LYS A 61 -0.56 11.54 -1.70
N ILE A 62 0.12 10.63 -1.01
CA ILE A 62 -0.01 10.38 0.42
C ILE A 62 1.30 10.76 1.09
N ASP A 63 1.23 11.48 2.20
CA ASP A 63 2.41 11.88 2.96
C ASP A 63 2.63 10.96 4.18
N PHE A 64 3.65 10.10 4.09
CA PHE A 64 4.22 9.31 5.20
C PHE A 64 5.67 9.74 5.48
N SER A 65 5.98 11.02 5.30
CA SER A 65 7.33 11.57 5.51
C SER A 65 7.90 11.32 6.91
N ASP A 66 7.05 11.09 7.90
CA ASP A 66 7.47 10.77 9.27
C ASP A 66 7.99 9.33 9.44
N TRP A 67 7.80 8.48 8.43
CA TRP A 67 8.22 7.07 8.45
C TRP A 67 9.46 6.88 7.57
N ASP A 68 10.35 5.97 7.95
CA ASP A 68 11.47 5.59 7.09
C ASP A 68 10.96 4.86 5.83
N GLY A 69 11.69 5.00 4.73
CA GLY A 69 11.23 4.50 3.44
C GLY A 69 11.15 2.97 3.33
N ASP A 70 11.91 2.23 4.12
CA ASP A 70 11.88 0.76 4.09
C ASP A 70 10.64 0.23 4.82
N THR A 71 10.31 0.80 5.98
CA THR A 71 9.05 0.51 6.68
C THR A 71 7.84 0.80 5.81
N VAL A 72 7.81 1.95 5.10
CA VAL A 72 6.72 2.25 4.16
C VAL A 72 6.72 1.25 2.99
N GLY A 73 7.89 0.87 2.48
CA GLY A 73 8.01 -0.15 1.43
C GLY A 73 7.41 -1.49 1.84
N TRP A 74 7.76 -2.01 3.02
CA TRP A 74 7.21 -3.26 3.56
C TRP A 74 5.72 -3.16 3.83
N PHE A 75 5.25 -2.03 4.35
CA PHE A 75 3.83 -1.78 4.56
C PHE A 75 3.06 -1.84 3.22
N LEU A 76 3.54 -1.17 2.19
CA LEU A 76 2.90 -1.21 0.86
C LEU A 76 2.96 -2.61 0.26
N GLN A 77 4.08 -3.33 0.39
CA GLN A 77 4.20 -4.72 -0.06
C GLN A 77 3.16 -5.62 0.63
N SER A 78 2.99 -5.46 1.94
CA SER A 78 1.99 -6.20 2.72
C SER A 78 0.57 -6.00 2.20
N MET A 79 0.26 -4.81 1.68
CA MET A 79 -1.06 -4.51 1.12
C MET A 79 -1.32 -5.26 -0.19
N TYR A 80 -0.28 -5.50 -1.01
CA TYR A 80 -0.42 -6.31 -2.22
C TYR A 80 -0.57 -7.77 -1.88
N VAL A 81 0.40 -8.35 -1.19
CA VAL A 81 0.52 -9.82 -1.11
C VAL A 81 -0.06 -10.42 0.19
N ASN A 82 -0.62 -9.60 1.09
CA ASN A 82 -0.97 -9.95 2.49
C ASN A 82 0.21 -10.60 3.24
N ASP A 83 1.44 -10.25 2.85
CA ASP A 83 2.69 -10.80 3.36
C ASP A 83 3.80 -9.74 3.17
N TYR A 84 4.84 -9.74 3.97
CA TYR A 84 5.97 -8.83 3.77
C TYR A 84 7.28 -9.51 4.16
N GLN A 85 8.30 -9.31 3.35
CA GLN A 85 9.62 -9.86 3.61
C GLN A 85 10.46 -8.75 4.24
N ILE A 86 10.67 -8.82 5.56
CA ILE A 86 11.71 -8.01 6.21
C ILE A 86 13.03 -8.59 5.75
N HIS A 87 13.72 -7.88 4.87
CA HIS A 87 15.12 -8.16 4.61
C HIS A 87 15.93 -7.45 5.69
N GLU A 88 16.45 -8.21 6.66
CA GLU A 88 17.45 -7.66 7.57
C GLU A 88 18.67 -7.21 6.75
N PRO A 89 19.15 -5.98 6.93
CA PRO A 89 20.36 -5.53 6.26
C PRO A 89 21.56 -6.35 6.78
N ASN A 90 22.36 -6.89 5.86
CA ASN A 90 23.65 -7.51 6.16
C ASN A 90 24.66 -6.49 6.70
#